data_AF-A0A9X1D3V2-F1
#
_entry.id   AF-A0A9X1D3V2-F1
#
_cell.length_a   1.000
_cell.length_b   1.000
_cell.length_c   1.000
_cell.angle_alpha   90.00
_cell.angle_beta   90.00
_cell.angle_gamma   90.00
#
_symmetry.space_group_name_H-M   'P 1'
#
loop_
_entity.id
_entity.type
_entity.pdbx_description
1 polymer ?
#
loop_
_entity_poly.entity_id
_entity_poly.type
_entity_poly.pdbx_seq_one_letter_code
_entity_poly.pdbx_strand_id
1 'polypeptide(L)'
;MKTIRTIAAALVAALAMGMGPAQADQLLGTYVARISEKDHQASDGYVLDSAAQVVRQDRANVHKHIQTDEEDDIDDWFTTNAKRARFEQLLNKPGAMSNSTRSAILHGEPLIEVQVYRQSVKVRLLD
;
A
#
# COMPACT_ATOMS: atom_id res chain seq x y z
N MET A 1 69.28 12.46 1.47
CA MET A 1 68.69 11.91 0.23
C MET A 1 67.19 11.76 0.42
N LYS A 2 66.40 12.29 -0.54
CA LYS A 2 64.93 12.19 -0.76
C LYS A 2 64.47 10.71 -0.73
N THR A 3 63.25 10.26 -0.42
CA THR A 3 61.90 10.83 -0.20
C THR A 3 61.01 9.73 0.38
N ILE A 4 59.90 10.14 0.98
CA ILE A 4 58.89 9.38 1.74
C ILE A 4 57.84 8.69 0.82
N ARG A 5 57.41 7.48 1.23
CA ARG A 5 56.12 6.73 1.05
C ARG A 5 55.42 6.66 -0.32
N THR A 6 54.93 5.46 -0.67
CA THR A 6 53.57 5.24 -1.22
C THR A 6 53.24 3.73 -1.28
N ILE A 7 52.38 3.25 -0.39
CA ILE A 7 51.65 1.98 -0.56
C ILE A 7 50.20 2.29 -0.18
N ALA A 8 49.33 2.54 -1.16
CA ALA A 8 47.86 2.53 -1.00
C ALA A 8 47.20 2.87 -2.36
N ALA A 9 47.03 1.89 -3.24
CA ALA A 9 46.19 2.06 -4.43
C ALA A 9 45.76 0.71 -5.01
N ALA A 10 44.86 -0.03 -4.33
CA ALA A 10 44.27 -1.24 -4.95
C ALA A 10 42.88 -1.67 -4.44
N LEU A 11 42.15 -0.85 -3.67
CA LEU A 11 40.92 -1.34 -2.99
C LEU A 11 39.68 -0.44 -3.14
N VAL A 12 39.55 0.28 -4.26
CA VAL A 12 38.38 1.16 -4.49
C VAL A 12 37.54 0.80 -5.74
N ALA A 13 37.99 -0.14 -6.59
CA ALA A 13 37.35 -0.36 -7.90
C ALA A 13 36.14 -1.33 -7.90
N ALA A 14 35.76 -1.97 -6.79
CA ALA A 14 34.78 -3.06 -6.80
C ALA A 14 33.32 -2.67 -6.45
N LEU A 15 33.02 -1.41 -6.11
CA LEU A 15 31.68 -1.02 -5.63
C LEU A 15 30.68 -0.56 -6.72
N ALA A 16 31.06 -0.50 -8.00
CA ALA A 16 30.24 0.13 -9.04
C ALA A 16 29.35 -0.84 -9.86
N MET A 17 29.42 -2.16 -9.64
CA MET A 17 28.77 -3.15 -10.51
C MET A 17 27.30 -3.48 -10.19
N GLY A 18 26.64 -2.74 -9.27
CA GLY A 18 25.32 -3.13 -8.74
C GLY A 18 24.17 -2.13 -8.87
N MET A 19 24.41 -0.87 -9.26
CA MET A 19 23.35 0.12 -9.41
C MET A 19 22.83 0.16 -10.86
N GLY A 20 21.99 -0.81 -11.23
CA GLY A 20 21.06 -0.61 -12.35
C GLY A 20 20.04 0.49 -12.00
N PRO A 21 19.45 1.18 -12.99
CA PRO A 21 18.42 2.18 -12.70
C PRO A 21 17.27 1.50 -11.95
N ALA A 22 16.93 2.01 -10.78
CA ALA A 22 15.71 1.60 -10.08
C ALA A 22 14.52 1.96 -11.01
N GLN A 23 13.83 0.94 -11.53
CA GLN A 23 12.59 1.14 -12.26
C GLN A 23 11.54 1.62 -11.26
N ALA A 24 10.98 2.80 -11.48
CA ALA A 24 9.86 3.30 -10.68
C ALA A 24 8.66 2.37 -10.85
N ASP A 25 7.97 2.05 -9.74
CA ASP A 25 6.77 1.21 -9.79
C ASP A 25 5.68 1.92 -10.62
N GLN A 26 4.94 1.16 -11.42
CA GLN A 26 3.96 1.71 -12.35
C GLN A 26 2.65 1.99 -11.61
N LEU A 27 2.19 3.25 -11.60
CA LEU A 27 0.85 3.61 -11.14
C LEU A 27 -0.20 2.99 -12.07
N LEU A 28 -1.12 2.21 -11.49
CA LEU A 28 -2.26 1.63 -12.19
C LEU A 28 -3.49 2.54 -12.08
N GLY A 29 -3.64 3.20 -10.94
CA GLY A 29 -4.69 4.19 -10.72
C GLY A 29 -4.77 4.65 -9.27
N THR A 30 -5.71 5.55 -9.03
CA THR A 30 -6.00 6.15 -7.74
C THR A 30 -7.50 6.10 -7.50
N TYR A 31 -7.92 5.83 -6.27
CA TYR A 31 -9.33 5.90 -5.89
C TYR A 31 -9.48 6.51 -4.50
N VAL A 32 -10.65 7.10 -4.24
CA VAL A 32 -11.09 7.58 -2.94
C VAL A 32 -12.11 6.60 -2.35
N ALA A 33 -12.02 6.40 -1.03
CA ALA A 33 -12.94 5.56 -0.31
C ALA A 33 -13.28 6.15 1.06
N ARG A 34 -14.56 6.06 1.43
CA ARG A 34 -14.99 6.23 2.82
C ARG A 34 -14.83 4.89 3.50
N ILE A 35 -14.03 4.83 4.56
CA ILE A 35 -14.07 3.67 5.45
C ILE A 35 -15.23 3.89 6.40
N SER A 36 -16.18 2.96 6.47
CA SER A 36 -17.31 3.02 7.41
C SER A 36 -17.34 1.83 8.37
N GLU A 37 -18.24 1.86 9.36
CA GLU A 37 -18.49 0.74 10.27
C GLU A 37 -18.72 -0.59 9.53
N LYS A 38 -19.32 -0.55 8.33
CA LYS A 38 -19.61 -1.72 7.49
C LYS A 38 -18.35 -2.44 6.99
N ASP A 39 -17.23 -1.72 6.93
CA ASP A 39 -15.95 -2.25 6.45
C ASP A 39 -15.12 -2.88 7.57
N HIS A 40 -15.53 -2.69 8.82
CA HIS A 40 -14.86 -3.27 9.99
C HIS A 40 -15.31 -4.71 10.28
N GLN A 41 -16.24 -5.24 9.49
CA GLN A 41 -16.81 -6.57 9.67
C GLN A 41 -16.62 -7.43 8.42
N ALA A 42 -16.07 -8.62 8.61
CA ALA A 42 -16.01 -9.62 7.55
C ALA A 42 -17.43 -10.04 7.11
N SER A 43 -17.55 -10.58 5.90
CA SER A 43 -18.84 -11.07 5.38
C SER A 43 -19.49 -12.18 6.22
N ASP A 44 -18.75 -12.84 7.11
CA ASP A 44 -19.24 -13.85 8.06
C ASP A 44 -19.45 -13.31 9.50
N GLY A 45 -19.29 -11.99 9.70
CA GLY A 45 -19.70 -11.27 10.90
C GLY A 45 -18.62 -11.07 11.96
N TYR A 46 -17.39 -11.54 11.77
CA TYR A 46 -16.31 -11.26 12.71
C TYR A 46 -15.66 -9.90 12.46
N VAL A 47 -15.24 -9.24 13.54
CA VAL A 47 -14.53 -7.95 13.50
C VAL A 47 -13.14 -8.13 12.91
N LEU A 48 -12.78 -7.24 11.99
CA LEU A 48 -11.45 -7.21 11.38
C LEU A 48 -10.46 -6.48 12.31
N ASP A 49 -9.24 -7.02 12.43
CA ASP A 49 -8.24 -6.56 13.40
C ASP A 49 -7.08 -5.78 12.76
N SER A 50 -7.13 -5.56 11.45
CA SER A 50 -6.10 -4.82 10.73
C SER A 50 -6.66 -3.88 9.68
N ALA A 51 -6.02 -2.71 9.55
CA ALA A 51 -6.35 -1.72 8.52
C ALA A 51 -6.30 -2.30 7.10
N ALA A 52 -5.42 -3.28 6.85
CA ALA A 52 -5.32 -3.92 5.53
C ALA A 52 -6.58 -4.76 5.20
N GLN A 53 -7.11 -5.46 6.19
CA GLN A 53 -8.36 -6.20 6.04
C GLN A 53 -9.55 -5.26 5.86
N VAL A 54 -9.63 -4.18 6.64
CA VAL A 54 -10.70 -3.17 6.54
C VAL A 54 -10.75 -2.57 5.14
N VAL A 55 -9.63 -2.07 4.61
CA VAL A 55 -9.56 -1.51 3.24
C VAL A 55 -9.87 -2.55 2.17
N ARG A 56 -9.52 -3.83 2.38
CA ARG A 56 -9.91 -4.90 1.46
C ARG A 56 -11.41 -5.18 1.54
N GLN A 57 -12.01 -5.13 2.73
CA GLN A 57 -13.42 -5.39 2.96
C GLN A 57 -14.28 -4.31 2.29
N ASP A 58 -13.88 -3.05 2.40
CA ASP A 58 -14.43 -1.93 1.63
C ASP A 58 -14.47 -2.25 0.12
N ARG A 59 -13.33 -2.59 -0.49
CA ARG A 59 -13.32 -2.99 -1.92
C ARG A 59 -14.15 -4.26 -2.21
N ALA A 60 -14.36 -5.13 -1.22
CA ALA A 60 -15.26 -6.27 -1.37
C ALA A 60 -16.74 -5.84 -1.34
N ASN A 61 -17.09 -4.87 -0.50
CA ASN A 61 -18.42 -4.31 -0.36
C ASN A 61 -18.84 -3.55 -1.63
N VAL A 62 -17.92 -2.74 -2.19
CA VAL A 62 -18.10 -2.04 -3.47
C VAL A 62 -18.45 -2.99 -4.60
N HIS A 63 -17.59 -3.98 -4.85
CA HIS A 63 -17.73 -4.88 -5.99
C HIS A 63 -18.85 -5.93 -5.85
N LYS A 64 -19.34 -6.14 -4.63
CA LYS A 64 -20.51 -7.00 -4.39
C LYS A 64 -21.82 -6.22 -4.32
N HIS A 65 -21.79 -4.88 -4.42
CA HIS A 65 -22.95 -3.98 -4.32
C HIS A 65 -23.80 -4.20 -3.05
N ILE A 66 -23.17 -4.53 -1.92
CA ILE A 66 -23.90 -4.82 -0.68
C ILE A 66 -23.92 -3.60 0.24
N GLN A 67 -22.76 -2.93 0.39
CA GLN A 67 -22.54 -1.92 1.43
C GLN A 67 -21.55 -0.85 0.93
N THR A 68 -21.84 -0.21 -0.21
CA THR A 68 -21.08 0.95 -0.70
C THR A 68 -21.44 2.20 0.07
N ASP A 69 -20.46 3.08 0.27
CA ASP A 69 -20.69 4.44 0.74
C ASP A 69 -20.73 5.43 -0.45
N GLU A 70 -21.30 6.62 -0.24
CA GLU A 70 -21.58 7.58 -1.33
C GLU A 70 -20.30 8.13 -1.94
N GLU A 71 -19.25 8.27 -1.13
CA GLU A 71 -17.94 8.80 -1.56
C GLU A 71 -17.02 7.74 -2.18
N ASP A 72 -17.47 6.50 -2.33
CA ASP A 72 -16.63 5.43 -2.89
C ASP A 72 -16.53 5.51 -4.40
N ASP A 73 -15.30 5.63 -4.89
CA ASP A 73 -15.00 5.44 -6.30
C ASP A 73 -15.16 3.98 -6.70
N ILE A 74 -15.81 3.74 -7.85
CA ILE A 74 -15.82 2.43 -8.51
C ILE A 74 -14.51 2.25 -9.29
N ASP A 75 -13.84 1.13 -9.05
CA ASP A 75 -12.59 0.75 -9.73
C ASP A 75 -12.75 -0.50 -10.61
N ASP A 76 -11.84 -0.73 -11.57
CA ASP A 76 -11.87 -1.93 -12.43
C ASP A 76 -10.94 -3.06 -11.95
N TRP A 77 -10.17 -2.83 -10.88
CA TRP A 77 -9.06 -3.69 -10.48
C TRP A 77 -9.41 -4.68 -9.37
N PHE A 78 -10.41 -4.43 -8.53
CA PHE A 78 -10.74 -5.29 -7.38
C PHE A 78 -11.95 -6.22 -7.60
N THR A 79 -12.28 -6.43 -8.87
CA THR A 79 -13.41 -7.24 -9.36
C THR A 79 -13.42 -8.72 -8.97
N THR A 80 -12.31 -9.27 -8.47
CA THR A 80 -12.24 -10.68 -8.05
C THR A 80 -11.64 -10.86 -6.65
N ASN A 81 -12.02 -11.94 -5.97
CA ASN A 81 -11.47 -12.29 -4.65
C ASN A 81 -9.93 -12.41 -4.67
N ALA A 82 -9.36 -12.96 -5.76
CA ALA A 82 -7.91 -13.13 -5.90
C ALA A 82 -7.18 -11.77 -6.01
N LYS A 83 -7.76 -10.82 -6.76
CA LYS A 83 -7.19 -9.46 -6.86
C LYS A 83 -7.25 -8.74 -5.51
N ARG A 84 -8.35 -8.87 -4.77
CA ARG A 84 -8.51 -8.35 -3.40
C ARG A 84 -7.55 -8.99 -2.40
N ALA A 85 -7.30 -10.30 -2.48
CA ALA A 85 -6.30 -10.96 -1.64
C ALA A 85 -4.87 -10.46 -1.92
N ARG A 86 -4.52 -10.27 -3.20
CA ARG A 86 -3.23 -9.64 -3.58
C ARG A 86 -3.14 -8.22 -3.05
N PHE A 87 -4.22 -7.46 -3.10
CA PHE A 87 -4.26 -6.09 -2.60
C PHE A 87 -3.97 -6.01 -1.08
N GLU A 88 -4.59 -6.88 -0.28
CA GLU A 88 -4.29 -6.99 1.16
C GLU A 88 -2.82 -7.32 1.43
N GLN A 89 -2.21 -8.20 0.64
CA GLN A 89 -0.77 -8.48 0.73
C GLN A 89 0.07 -7.21 0.44
N LEU A 90 -0.34 -6.37 -0.50
CA LEU A 90 0.34 -5.10 -0.79
C LEU A 90 0.16 -4.09 0.35
N LEU A 91 -1.04 -4.00 0.93
CA LEU A 91 -1.35 -3.13 2.08
C LEU A 91 -0.55 -3.50 3.34
N ASN A 92 -0.17 -4.76 3.47
CA ASN A 92 0.68 -5.25 4.55
C ASN A 92 2.18 -4.98 4.36
N LYS A 93 2.62 -4.51 3.18
CA LYS A 93 4.03 -4.17 2.96
C LYS A 93 4.45 -2.91 3.73
N PRO A 94 5.72 -2.82 4.15
CA PRO A 94 6.28 -1.59 4.69
C PRO A 94 6.09 -0.41 3.74
N GLY A 95 5.72 0.75 4.30
CA GLY A 95 5.51 1.98 3.55
C GLY A 95 4.19 2.04 2.76
N ALA A 96 3.31 1.05 2.85
CA ALA A 96 1.97 1.14 2.27
C ALA A 96 1.11 2.20 2.95
N MET A 97 1.23 2.29 4.28
CA MET A 97 0.51 3.23 5.13
C MET A 97 1.41 3.66 6.27
N SER A 98 1.23 4.89 6.76
CA SER A 98 1.82 5.31 8.03
C SER A 98 1.11 4.62 9.21
N ASN A 99 1.75 4.60 10.39
CA ASN A 99 1.13 4.04 11.60
C ASN A 99 -0.14 4.83 12.01
N SER A 100 -0.15 6.15 11.81
CA SER A 100 -1.34 6.96 12.09
C SER A 100 -2.46 6.66 11.12
N THR A 101 -2.18 6.49 9.82
CA THR A 101 -3.17 6.06 8.83
C THR A 101 -3.74 4.69 9.17
N ARG A 102 -2.90 3.72 9.58
CA ARG A 102 -3.39 2.41 10.04
C ARG A 102 -4.33 2.54 11.24
N SER A 103 -3.95 3.33 12.23
CA SER A 103 -4.78 3.55 13.42
C SER A 103 -6.10 4.23 13.09
N ALA A 104 -6.10 5.22 12.19
CA ALA A 104 -7.30 5.95 11.79
C ALA A 104 -8.29 5.04 11.06
N ILE A 105 -7.79 4.18 10.18
CA ILE A 105 -8.60 3.19 9.46
C ILE A 105 -9.14 2.11 10.40
N LEU A 106 -8.35 1.65 11.37
CA LEU A 106 -8.75 0.55 12.25
C LEU A 106 -9.76 0.96 13.34
N HIS A 107 -9.77 2.24 13.72
CA HIS A 107 -10.52 2.74 14.87
C HIS A 107 -11.46 3.88 14.52
N GLY A 108 -11.72 4.12 13.25
CA GLY A 108 -12.52 5.25 12.81
C GLY A 108 -13.00 5.09 11.37
N GLU A 109 -13.59 6.16 10.86
CA GLU A 109 -14.27 6.17 9.56
C GLU A 109 -13.67 7.23 8.61
N PRO A 110 -12.34 7.18 8.36
CA PRO A 110 -11.68 8.22 7.57
C PRO A 110 -12.08 8.17 6.09
N LEU A 111 -11.96 9.32 5.44
CA LEU A 111 -11.85 9.37 3.99
C LEU A 111 -10.39 9.12 3.62
N ILE A 112 -10.15 8.22 2.67
CA ILE A 112 -8.79 7.85 2.25
C ILE A 112 -8.62 8.00 0.75
N GLU A 113 -7.40 8.33 0.32
CA GLU A 113 -6.96 8.11 -1.06
C GLU A 113 -6.02 6.90 -1.09
N VAL A 114 -6.26 6.00 -2.04
CA VAL A 114 -5.42 4.85 -2.30
C VAL A 114 -4.84 4.96 -3.71
N GLN A 115 -3.51 5.00 -3.79
CA GLN A 115 -2.78 4.86 -5.04
C GLN A 115 -2.31 3.42 -5.20
N VAL A 116 -2.72 2.80 -6.30
CA VAL A 116 -2.44 1.40 -6.59
C VAL A 116 -1.35 1.33 -7.64
N TYR A 117 -0.22 0.75 -7.29
CA TYR A 117 0.89 0.49 -8.21
C TYR A 117 0.97 -1.00 -8.53
N ARG A 118 1.76 -1.37 -9.52
CA ARG A 118 1.92 -2.77 -9.96
C ARG A 118 2.48 -3.67 -8.84
N GLN A 119 3.40 -3.15 -8.01
CA GLN A 119 4.08 -3.91 -6.97
C GLN A 119 3.91 -3.35 -5.54
N SER A 120 3.27 -2.19 -5.41
CA SER A 120 3.06 -1.49 -4.14
C SER A 120 1.72 -0.75 -4.12
N VAL A 121 1.35 -0.24 -2.95
CA VAL A 121 0.19 0.62 -2.74
C VAL A 121 0.57 1.73 -1.78
N LYS A 122 -0.11 2.86 -1.86
CA LYS A 122 0.03 3.98 -0.91
C LYS A 122 -1.35 4.42 -0.46
N VAL A 123 -1.56 4.47 0.84
CA VAL A 123 -2.80 4.96 1.45
C VAL A 123 -2.49 6.19 2.28
N ARG A 124 -3.31 7.24 2.10
CA ARG A 124 -3.23 8.48 2.86
C ARG A 124 -4.62 8.92 3.28
N LEU A 125 -4.69 9.64 4.39
CA LEU A 125 -5.92 10.30 4.82
C LEU A 125 -6.22 11.48 3.90
N LEU A 126 -7.50 11.72 3.68
CA LEU A 126 -8.04 12.96 3.14
C LEU A 126 -8.72 13.65 4.31
N ASP A 127 -8.01 14.60 4.90
CA ASP A 127 -8.43 15.39 6.07
C ASP A 127 -9.71 16.20 5.79
#